data_AF-A0A842YHR4-F1
#
_entry.id   AF-A0A842YHR4-F1
#
_cell.length_a   1.000
_cell.length_b   1.000
_cell.length_c   1.000
_cell.angle_alpha   90.00
_cell.angle_beta   90.00
_cell.angle_gamma   90.00
#
_symmetry.space_group_name_H-M   'P 1'
#
loop_
_entity.id
_entity.type
_entity.pdbx_description
1 polymer ?
#
loop_
_entity_poly.entity_id
_entity_poly.type
_entity_poly.pdbx_seq_one_letter_code
_entity_poly.pdbx_strand_id
1 'polypeptide(L)' 'HKAFDPSKSSTHISRDNDTAVITMSIDSTCDLCIDEETPLCVKYCAYEARGVKP' A
#
# COMPACT_ATOMS: atom_id res chain seq x y z
N HIS A 1 -16.87 -2.77 -9.56
CA HIS A 1 -16.28 -2.05 -8.41
C HIS A 1 -14.82 -2.46 -8.30
N LYS A 2 -13.85 -1.53 -8.35
CA LYS A 2 -12.42 -1.84 -8.14
C LYS A 2 -12.08 -1.49 -6.68
N ALA A 3 -11.50 -2.42 -5.94
CA ALA A 3 -11.14 -2.24 -4.53
C ALA A 3 -9.72 -2.71 -4.31
N PHE A 4 -9.00 -2.06 -3.39
CA PHE A 4 -7.69 -2.52 -2.95
C PHE A 4 -7.84 -3.85 -2.21
N ASP A 5 -7.13 -4.88 -2.68
CA ASP A 5 -7.07 -6.20 -2.05
C ASP A 5 -5.64 -6.40 -1.50
N PRO A 6 -5.43 -6.28 -0.18
CA PRO A 6 -4.10 -6.43 0.43
C PRO A 6 -3.46 -7.78 0.09
N SER A 7 -4.25 -8.85 -0.04
CA SER A 7 -3.76 -10.20 -0.33
C SER A 7 -3.18 -10.35 -1.74
N LYS A 8 -3.50 -9.42 -2.64
CA LYS A 8 -3.00 -9.35 -4.02
C LYS A 8 -2.09 -8.15 -4.26
N SER A 9 -1.85 -7.34 -3.24
CA SER A 9 -1.03 -6.13 -3.38
C SER A 9 0.43 -6.44 -3.13
N SER A 10 1.32 -5.70 -3.77
CA SER A 10 2.75 -5.72 -3.45
C SER A 10 3.09 -5.01 -2.13
N THR A 11 2.10 -4.72 -1.28
CA THR A 11 2.26 -3.98 -0.03
C THR A 11 1.95 -4.89 1.14
N HIS A 12 2.91 -5.04 2.03
CA HIS A 12 2.80 -5.88 3.20
C HIS A 12 2.76 -5.00 4.44
N ILE A 13 1.78 -5.27 5.30
CA ILE A 13 1.63 -4.59 6.59
C ILE A 13 1.81 -5.65 7.68
N SER A 14 2.74 -5.40 8.59
CA SER A 14 2.88 -6.17 9.82
C SER A 14 2.74 -5.25 11.03
N ARG A 15 2.18 -5.80 12.10
CA ARG A 15 2.11 -5.13 13.40
C ARG A 15 2.82 -6.00 14.42
N ASP A 16 3.80 -5.42 15.08
CA ASP A 16 4.40 -6.00 16.27
C ASP A 16 3.44 -5.76 17.45
N ASN A 17 3.01 -6.84 18.10
CA ASN A 17 1.99 -6.77 19.16
C ASN A 17 2.54 -6.28 20.50
N ASP A 18 3.85 -6.42 20.73
CA ASP A 18 4.51 -6.08 21.99
C ASP A 18 4.91 -4.60 22.03
N THR A 19 5.34 -4.07 20.89
CA THR A 19 5.83 -2.69 20.74
C THR A 19 4.80 -1.75 20.10
N ALA A 20 3.70 -2.29 19.59
CA ALA A 20 2.70 -1.58 18.79
C ALA A 20 3.27 -0.92 17.52
N VAL A 21 4.47 -1.29 17.07
CA VAL A 21 5.06 -0.80 15.83
C VAL A 21 4.34 -1.41 14.63
N ILE A 22 3.95 -0.55 13.69
CA ILE A 22 3.40 -0.96 12.40
C ILE A 22 4.49 -0.76 11.34
N THR A 23 4.85 -1.83 10.64
CA THR A 23 5.80 -1.78 9.53
C THR A 23 5.06 -1.98 8.22
N MET A 24 5.36 -1.12 7.25
CA MET A 24 4.90 -1.25 5.87
C MET A 24 6.11 -1.51 4.98
N SER A 25 6.05 -2.57 4.18
CA SER A 25 7.03 -2.86 3.13
C SER A 25 6.35 -3.02 1.78
N ILE A 26 7.14 -2.85 0.71
CA ILE A 26 6.68 -3.02 -0.67
C ILE A 26 7.59 -4.06 -1.31
N ASP A 27 7.01 -5.02 -2.04
CA ASP A 27 7.79 -5.99 -2.81
C ASP A 27 8.69 -5.26 -3.81
N SER A 28 9.92 -5.75 -3.97
CA SER A 28 10.87 -5.19 -4.94
C SER A 28 10.41 -5.32 -6.39
N THR A 29 9.42 -6.16 -6.66
CA THR A 29 8.79 -6.34 -7.98
C THR A 29 7.72 -5.30 -8.27
N CYS A 30 7.37 -4.44 -7.30
CA CYS A 30 6.42 -3.36 -7.52
C CYS A 30 7.09 -2.27 -8.38
N ASP A 31 6.49 -1.99 -9.53
CA ASP A 31 6.90 -0.94 -10.47
C ASP A 31 6.44 0.47 -10.03
N LEU A 32 5.80 0.59 -8.87
CA LEU A 32 5.20 1.81 -8.35
C LEU A 32 4.17 2.44 -9.30
N CYS A 33 3.57 1.64 -10.20
CA CYS A 33 2.62 2.10 -11.20
C CYS A 33 3.20 3.23 -12.09
N ILE A 34 4.43 3.05 -12.60
CA ILE A 34 5.20 4.09 -13.32
C ILE A 34 4.48 4.75 -14.50
N ASP A 35 3.57 4.03 -15.17
CA ASP A 35 2.81 4.52 -16.33
C ASP A 35 1.38 4.99 -15.99
N GLU A 36 1.04 5.04 -14.70
CA GLU A 36 -0.27 5.50 -14.21
C GLU A 36 -0.16 6.90 -13.62
N GLU A 37 -1.21 7.71 -13.77
CA GLU A 37 -1.27 9.07 -13.21
C GLU A 37 -1.07 9.09 -11.68
N THR A 38 -1.53 8.04 -11.01
CA THR A 38 -1.43 7.88 -9.55
C THR A 38 -1.22 6.41 -9.19
N PRO A 39 -0.45 6.09 -8.14
CA PRO A 39 -0.33 4.72 -7.65
C PRO A 39 -1.71 4.12 -7.32
N LEU A 40 -2.03 2.96 -7.89
CA LEU A 40 -3.34 2.35 -7.73
C LEU A 40 -3.66 2.00 -6.25
N CYS A 41 -2.63 1.65 -5.50
CA CYS A 41 -2.71 1.37 -4.06
C CYS A 41 -3.03 2.62 -3.21
N VAL A 42 -2.81 3.83 -3.74
CA VAL A 42 -3.27 5.09 -3.15
C VAL A 42 -4.70 5.38 -3.62
N LYS A 43 -4.95 5.33 -4.93
CA LYS A 43 -6.25 5.63 -5.55
C LYS A 43 -7.42 4.82 -4.98
N TYR A 44 -7.19 3.55 -4.64
CA TYR A 44 -8.23 2.65 -4.13
C TYR A 44 -8.11 2.34 -2.63
N CYS A 45 -7.29 3.10 -1.88
CA CYS A 45 -7.16 2.94 -0.44
C CYS A 45 -8.40 3.51 0.27
N ALA A 46 -9.31 2.65 0.71
CA ALA A 46 -10.59 3.06 1.31
C ALA A 46 -10.46 3.96 2.54
N TYR A 47 -9.35 3.87 3.27
CA TYR A 47 -9.11 4.62 4.51
C TYR A 47 -8.17 5.81 4.33
N GLU A 48 -7.73 6.08 3.09
CA GLU A 48 -6.69 7.09 2.79
C GLU A 48 -5.42 6.95 3.64
N ALA A 49 -5.22 5.76 4.23
CA ALA A 49 -4.09 5.45 5.10
C ALA A 49 -2.75 5.50 4.35
N ARG A 50 -2.82 5.54 3.02
CA ARG A 50 -1.68 5.67 2.12
C ARG A 50 -1.88 6.87 1.22
N GLY A 51 -0.98 7.84 1.35
CA GLY A 51 -0.91 9.02 0.49
C GLY A 51 0.46 9.16 -0.15
N VAL A 52 0.55 10.03 -1.14
CA VAL A 52 1.83 10.49 -1.69
C VAL A 52 2.26 11.69 -0.85
N LYS A 53 3.46 11.65 -0.24
CA LYS A 53 4.01 12.86 0.39
C LYS A 53 4.46 13.82 -0.74
N PRO A 54 4.17 15.12 -0.65
CA PRO A 54 4.66 16.10 -1.60
C PRO A 54 6.19 16.22 -1.57
#